data_AF-A0A7V3J2R2-F1
#
_entry.id   AF-A0A7V3J2R2-F1
#
_cell.length_a   1.000
_cell.length_b   1.000
_cell.length_c   1.000
_cell.angle_alpha   90.00
_cell.angle_beta   90.00
_cell.angle_gamma   90.00
#
_symmetry.space_group_name_H-M   'P 1'
#
loop_
_entity.id
_entity.type
_entity.pdbx_description
1 polymer ?
#
loop_
_entity_poly.entity_id
_entity_poly.type
_entity_poly.pdbx_seq_one_letter_code
_entity_poly.pdbx_strand_id
1 'polypeptide(L)'
;MTAQQTRAARQTPDKPAASCPECLAWGVLYGGYCRACYDFRRRHPSAACAVCARVVPLKNSHCRLCWLQAASLSADPPVVTEDDLARVTCHQLWFAGMTKMRGPRSGVRLRAGLRDNAVALRSPEPKPLDSGQLQLHLPGAGRAFDRARHAEPTSPALVRARRIAQALGEGRGWNTKLAAELDRALVILLSGHGDGEQFHYSDLIDVLHRYGVSINRVAEVLAEMGLLLDDRVPAFDTWLEDKLTDLAPGIAADVRGWAQVLRHGGPRSQPRNINTVRRYVRAAHPVLREWSTRYDHLREATTGDINAVADALRGHLRRRTLGALRSLTRHCKKNGTIFADPAARVRIGHRDEPIILPLDPNQIHDATQAATTPAARIALALAAVHAARPEAIRTLRLDDVDL
;
A
#
# COMPACT_ATOMS: atom_id res chain seq x y z
N MET A 1 12.52 -30.29 -25.11
CA MET A 1 11.09 -29.95 -25.31
C MET A 1 10.49 -29.70 -23.94
N THR A 2 10.65 -28.49 -23.42
CA THR A 2 10.25 -28.13 -22.06
C THR A 2 9.04 -27.23 -22.14
N ALA A 3 7.93 -27.72 -21.58
CA ALA A 3 6.62 -27.10 -21.61
C ALA A 3 6.65 -25.73 -20.92
N GLN A 4 6.24 -24.72 -21.67
CA GLN A 4 6.07 -23.34 -21.27
C GLN A 4 4.84 -23.28 -20.34
N GLN A 5 5.05 -23.22 -19.01
CA GLN A 5 3.98 -22.91 -18.07
C GLN A 5 3.62 -21.44 -18.21
N THR A 6 2.63 -21.17 -19.07
CA THR A 6 1.89 -19.93 -19.08
C THR A 6 1.26 -19.71 -17.71
N ARG A 7 1.69 -18.65 -17.01
CA ARG A 7 1.00 -18.14 -15.83
C ARG A 7 -0.42 -17.74 -16.22
N ALA A 8 -1.38 -18.64 -15.98
CA ALA A 8 -2.78 -18.28 -15.95
C ALA A 8 -2.95 -17.17 -14.89
N ALA A 9 -3.66 -16.09 -15.26
CA ALA A 9 -4.18 -15.17 -14.27
C ALA A 9 -4.95 -16.02 -13.23
N ARG A 10 -4.64 -15.85 -11.94
CA ARG A 10 -5.46 -16.44 -10.87
C ARG A 10 -6.84 -15.80 -10.95
N GLN A 11 -7.71 -16.37 -11.78
CA GLN A 11 -9.14 -16.18 -11.68
C GLN A 11 -9.51 -16.63 -10.27
N THR A 12 -10.03 -15.69 -9.48
CA THR A 12 -10.83 -16.06 -8.31
C THR A 12 -11.87 -17.06 -8.81
N PRO A 13 -12.16 -18.16 -8.08
CA PRO A 13 -13.16 -19.11 -8.53
C PRO A 13 -14.41 -18.32 -8.90
N ASP A 14 -14.90 -18.50 -10.13
CA ASP A 14 -16.07 -17.84 -10.70
C ASP A 14 -17.27 -18.15 -9.79
N LYS A 15 -17.41 -17.37 -8.73
CA LYS A 15 -18.56 -17.44 -7.86
C LYS A 15 -19.71 -16.87 -8.67
N PRO A 16 -20.73 -17.67 -8.99
CA PRO A 16 -21.85 -17.18 -9.78
C PRO A 16 -22.47 -15.98 -9.05
N ALA A 17 -22.79 -14.94 -9.82
CA ALA A 17 -23.52 -13.82 -9.29
C ALA A 17 -24.90 -14.30 -8.82
N ALA A 18 -25.26 -13.94 -7.59
CA ALA A 18 -26.50 -14.35 -6.97
C ALA A 18 -27.15 -13.15 -6.27
N SER A 19 -28.44 -13.27 -5.95
CA SER A 19 -29.15 -12.27 -5.17
C SER A 19 -28.93 -12.51 -3.67
N CYS A 20 -28.59 -11.46 -2.93
CA CYS A 20 -28.49 -11.50 -1.48
C CYS A 20 -29.88 -11.73 -0.86
N PRO A 21 -30.09 -12.74 0.01
CA PRO A 21 -31.41 -13.06 0.55
C PRO A 21 -31.97 -11.96 1.47
N GLU A 22 -31.13 -11.09 2.04
CA GLU A 22 -31.58 -10.00 2.93
C GLU A 22 -31.92 -8.71 2.19
N CYS A 23 -31.00 -8.21 1.35
CA CYS A 23 -31.19 -6.93 0.66
C CYS A 23 -31.53 -7.06 -0.83
N LEU A 24 -31.67 -8.29 -1.34
CA LEU A 24 -31.94 -8.60 -2.75
C LEU A 24 -30.91 -8.06 -3.75
N ALA A 25 -29.78 -7.56 -3.24
CA ALA A 25 -28.73 -7.01 -4.08
C ALA A 25 -28.06 -8.12 -4.90
N TRP A 26 -27.87 -7.87 -6.19
CA TRP A 26 -27.27 -8.83 -7.12
C TRP A 26 -25.75 -8.64 -7.20
N GLY A 27 -24.99 -9.74 -7.16
CA GLY A 27 -23.54 -9.73 -7.38
C GLY A 27 -22.82 -10.91 -6.74
N VAL A 28 -21.50 -10.81 -6.59
CA VAL A 28 -20.68 -11.86 -5.99
C VAL A 28 -20.83 -11.83 -4.46
N LEU A 29 -21.35 -12.91 -3.88
CA LEU A 29 -21.70 -12.98 -2.46
C LEU A 29 -20.57 -13.57 -1.59
N TYR A 30 -20.47 -13.08 -0.36
CA TYR A 30 -19.60 -13.56 0.70
C TYR A 30 -20.39 -14.48 1.65
N GLY A 31 -20.18 -15.79 1.55
CA GLY A 31 -20.89 -16.77 2.38
C GLY A 31 -22.42 -16.74 2.22
N GLY A 32 -22.90 -16.51 0.98
CA GLY A 32 -24.33 -16.43 0.66
C GLY A 32 -25.00 -15.06 0.88
N TYR A 33 -24.26 -14.05 1.34
CA TYR A 33 -24.78 -12.69 1.56
C TYR A 33 -23.86 -11.64 0.93
N CYS A 34 -24.38 -10.44 0.65
CA CYS A 34 -23.48 -9.33 0.33
C CYS A 34 -22.70 -8.92 1.60
N ARG A 35 -21.47 -8.40 1.43
CA ARG A 35 -20.60 -8.06 2.58
C ARG A 35 -21.29 -7.14 3.61
N ALA A 36 -22.09 -6.19 3.13
CA ALA A 36 -22.78 -5.26 4.00
C ALA A 36 -23.92 -5.92 4.81
N CYS A 37 -24.65 -6.87 4.25
CA CYS A 37 -25.65 -7.67 4.98
C CYS A 37 -24.98 -8.64 5.96
N TYR A 38 -23.89 -9.28 5.53
CA TYR A 38 -23.06 -10.11 6.40
C TYR A 38 -22.57 -9.37 7.67
N ASP A 39 -22.17 -8.10 7.54
CA ASP A 39 -21.76 -7.29 8.68
C ASP A 39 -22.95 -6.73 9.48
N PHE A 40 -24.11 -6.54 8.85
CA PHE A 40 -25.31 -5.99 9.49
C PHE A 40 -25.98 -7.03 10.39
N ARG A 41 -26.15 -8.27 9.90
CA ARG A 41 -26.71 -9.39 10.67
C ARG A 41 -25.91 -9.75 11.92
N ARG A 42 -24.61 -9.50 11.93
CA ARG A 42 -23.74 -9.73 13.10
C ARG A 42 -23.96 -8.71 14.23
N ARG A 43 -24.59 -7.58 13.93
CA ARG A 43 -24.75 -6.46 14.87
C ARG A 43 -26.19 -6.22 15.31
N HIS A 44 -27.14 -6.91 14.68
CA HIS A 44 -28.55 -6.62 14.80
C HIS A 44 -29.37 -7.91 14.88
N PRO A 45 -30.31 -8.05 15.83
CA PRO A 45 -31.18 -9.21 15.92
C PRO A 45 -32.18 -9.24 14.76
N SER A 46 -32.62 -10.44 14.40
CA SER A 46 -33.68 -10.64 13.40
C SER A 46 -35.06 -10.48 14.02
N ALA A 47 -35.91 -9.68 13.37
CA ALA A 47 -37.32 -9.52 13.71
C ALA A 47 -38.10 -9.05 12.46
N ALA A 48 -39.42 -8.94 12.55
CA ALA A 48 -40.24 -8.43 11.45
C ALA A 48 -40.03 -6.91 11.28
N CYS A 49 -39.61 -6.49 10.09
CA CYS A 49 -39.41 -5.07 9.78
C CYS A 49 -40.74 -4.31 9.81
N ALA A 50 -40.78 -3.15 10.47
CA ALA A 50 -41.99 -2.33 10.60
C ALA A 50 -42.56 -1.85 9.24
N VAL A 51 -41.69 -1.64 8.25
CA VAL A 51 -42.09 -1.17 6.89
C VAL A 51 -42.39 -2.34 5.93
N CYS A 52 -41.42 -3.23 5.70
CA CYS A 52 -41.56 -4.27 4.67
C CYS A 52 -42.04 -5.63 5.20
N ALA A 53 -42.33 -5.75 6.51
CA ALA A 53 -42.76 -6.97 7.21
C ALA A 53 -41.82 -8.19 7.11
N ARG A 54 -40.69 -8.09 6.40
CA ARG A 54 -39.73 -9.19 6.26
C ARG A 54 -39.02 -9.48 7.57
N VAL A 55 -38.84 -10.77 7.87
CA VAL A 55 -38.06 -11.24 9.02
C VAL A 55 -36.58 -11.24 8.66
N VAL A 56 -35.89 -10.18 9.05
CA VAL A 56 -34.47 -9.94 8.74
C VAL A 56 -33.82 -9.17 9.90
N PRO A 57 -32.49 -9.05 9.97
CA PRO A 57 -31.84 -8.20 10.97
C PRO A 57 -32.36 -6.76 10.90
N LEU A 58 -32.64 -6.15 12.06
CA LEU A 58 -33.21 -4.81 12.15
C LEU A 58 -32.34 -3.84 12.95
N LYS A 59 -32.30 -2.58 12.49
CA LYS A 59 -31.80 -1.45 13.26
C LYS A 59 -32.97 -0.48 13.46
N ASN A 60 -33.29 -0.18 14.73
CA ASN A 60 -34.43 0.64 15.12
C ASN A 60 -35.74 0.16 14.45
N SER A 61 -36.06 -1.14 14.56
CA SER A 61 -37.26 -1.77 13.96
C SER A 61 -37.34 -1.78 12.42
N HIS A 62 -36.29 -1.33 11.73
CA HIS A 62 -36.25 -1.26 10.27
C HIS A 62 -35.10 -2.09 9.69
N CYS A 63 -35.36 -2.77 8.57
CA CYS A 63 -34.33 -3.57 7.90
C CYS A 63 -33.34 -2.69 7.14
N ARG A 64 -32.16 -3.23 6.85
CA ARG A 64 -31.13 -2.54 6.06
C ARG A 64 -31.63 -2.05 4.70
N LEU A 65 -32.52 -2.78 4.04
CA LEU A 65 -33.04 -2.41 2.73
C LEU A 65 -33.96 -1.18 2.80
N CYS A 66 -34.85 -1.11 3.79
CA CYS A 66 -35.69 0.07 4.04
C CYS A 66 -34.83 1.30 4.39
N TRP A 67 -33.78 1.13 5.19
CA TRP A 67 -32.84 2.23 5.48
C TRP A 67 -32.15 2.78 4.24
N LEU A 68 -31.78 1.91 3.29
CA LEU A 68 -31.15 2.35 2.04
C LEU A 68 -32.15 3.03 1.11
N GLN A 69 -33.38 2.51 1.04
CA GLN A 69 -34.42 3.13 0.26
C GLN A 69 -34.78 4.51 0.81
N ALA A 70 -34.98 4.63 2.12
CA ALA A 70 -35.25 5.90 2.77
C ALA A 70 -34.10 6.91 2.56
N ALA A 71 -32.84 6.47 2.64
CA ALA A 71 -31.68 7.31 2.32
C ALA A 71 -31.65 7.77 0.86
N SER A 72 -32.19 6.99 -0.07
CA SER A 72 -32.29 7.37 -1.48
C SER A 72 -33.47 8.31 -1.77
N LEU A 73 -34.49 8.31 -0.91
CA LEU A 73 -35.68 9.16 -1.02
C LEU A 73 -35.53 10.48 -0.24
N SER A 74 -34.62 10.54 0.73
CA SER A 74 -34.35 11.72 1.54
C SER A 74 -33.71 12.85 0.72
N ALA A 75 -34.13 14.08 1.00
CA ALA A 75 -33.55 15.30 0.44
C ALA A 75 -32.15 15.63 1.02
N ASP A 76 -31.83 15.12 2.23
CA ASP A 76 -30.52 15.22 2.87
C ASP A 76 -30.00 13.81 3.23
N PRO A 77 -29.30 13.11 2.31
CA PRO A 77 -28.89 11.71 2.44
C PRO A 77 -28.18 11.29 3.75
N PRO A 78 -27.41 12.14 4.47
CA PRO A 78 -26.84 11.77 5.77
C PRO A 78 -27.83 11.68 6.94
N VAL A 79 -29.06 12.21 6.81
CA VAL A 79 -30.07 12.20 7.88
C VAL A 79 -31.37 11.61 7.35
N VAL A 80 -31.56 10.32 7.60
CA VAL A 80 -32.83 9.64 7.33
C VAL A 80 -33.75 9.82 8.54
N THR A 81 -34.92 10.38 8.30
CA THR A 81 -35.97 10.62 9.30
C THR A 81 -36.97 9.45 9.36
N GLU A 82 -37.85 9.44 10.37
CA GLU A 82 -38.94 8.46 10.44
C GLU A 82 -39.97 8.65 9.31
N ASP A 83 -40.16 9.89 8.83
CA ASP A 83 -41.02 10.20 7.68
C ASP A 83 -40.45 9.59 6.38
N ASP A 84 -39.13 9.68 6.18
CA ASP A 84 -38.47 9.06 5.02
C ASP A 84 -38.63 7.52 5.02
N LEU A 85 -38.64 6.90 6.20
CA LEU A 85 -38.89 5.47 6.35
C LEU A 85 -40.35 5.11 6.11
N ALA A 86 -41.30 5.94 6.53
CA ALA A 86 -42.73 5.76 6.26
C ALA A 86 -43.07 5.90 4.76
N ARG A 87 -42.29 6.70 4.03
CA ARG A 87 -42.42 6.89 2.57
C ARG A 87 -41.90 5.73 1.72
N VAL A 88 -41.27 4.72 2.33
CA VAL A 88 -40.77 3.54 1.61
C VAL A 88 -41.93 2.63 1.20
N THR A 89 -42.36 2.76 -0.05
CA THR A 89 -43.42 1.92 -0.65
C THR A 89 -42.86 0.85 -1.61
N CYS A 90 -41.69 1.11 -2.20
CA CYS A 90 -40.99 0.21 -3.11
C CYS A 90 -39.50 0.12 -2.75
N HIS A 91 -38.80 -0.88 -3.26
CA HIS A 91 -37.36 -1.04 -3.02
C HIS A 91 -36.62 -1.05 -4.36
N GLN A 92 -35.68 -0.11 -4.53
CA GLN A 92 -34.72 -0.16 -5.61
C GLN A 92 -33.78 -1.35 -5.39
N LEU A 93 -33.52 -2.13 -6.44
CA LEU A 93 -32.49 -3.16 -6.42
C LEU A 93 -31.11 -2.53 -6.60
N TRP A 94 -30.14 -3.02 -5.82
CA TRP A 94 -28.77 -2.50 -5.80
C TRP A 94 -27.79 -3.57 -6.23
N PHE A 95 -26.64 -3.19 -6.79
CA PHE A 95 -25.55 -4.15 -6.95
C PHE A 95 -24.78 -4.32 -5.64
N ALA A 96 -24.39 -5.57 -5.37
CA ALA A 96 -23.60 -5.91 -4.18
C ALA A 96 -22.28 -5.12 -4.18
N GLY A 97 -22.04 -4.35 -3.11
CA GLY A 97 -20.82 -3.55 -2.93
C GLY A 97 -20.94 -2.05 -3.26
N MET A 98 -22.04 -1.61 -3.88
CA MET A 98 -22.24 -0.19 -4.23
C MET A 98 -22.67 0.67 -3.04
N THR A 99 -23.51 0.14 -2.14
CA THR A 99 -24.06 0.91 -1.01
C THR A 99 -23.23 0.71 0.27
N LYS A 100 -22.40 1.69 0.64
CA LYS A 100 -21.82 1.77 2.00
C LYS A 100 -22.76 2.59 2.86
N MET A 101 -23.50 1.95 3.79
CA MET A 101 -24.16 2.71 4.86
C MET A 101 -23.05 3.40 5.67
N ARG A 102 -22.89 4.72 5.51
CA ARG A 102 -22.19 5.56 6.49
C ARG A 102 -23.13 5.65 7.69
N GLY A 103 -22.85 4.87 8.73
CA GLY A 103 -23.68 4.88 9.93
C GLY A 103 -23.68 6.27 10.61
N PRO A 104 -24.76 6.64 11.30
CA PRO A 104 -24.81 7.84 12.13
C PRO A 104 -23.75 7.77 13.24
N ARG A 105 -23.20 8.92 13.62
CA ARG A 105 -22.28 9.10 14.75
C ARG A 105 -22.96 8.77 16.09
N SER A 106 -23.11 7.49 16.44
CA SER A 106 -23.49 7.06 17.78
C SER A 106 -22.25 6.55 18.52
N GLY A 107 -21.44 7.49 19.01
CA GLY A 107 -20.25 7.16 19.82
C GLY A 107 -19.80 8.27 20.77
N VAL A 108 -20.52 9.40 20.83
CA VAL A 108 -20.09 10.58 21.61
C VAL A 108 -20.70 10.61 23.03
N ARG A 109 -21.57 9.67 23.43
CA ARG A 109 -22.20 9.67 24.77
C ARG A 109 -22.02 8.40 25.59
N LEU A 110 -20.83 7.79 25.58
CA LEU A 110 -20.44 6.75 26.55
C LEU A 110 -19.06 7.01 27.18
N ARG A 111 -18.58 8.27 27.12
CA ARG A 111 -17.35 8.71 27.79
C ARG A 111 -17.72 9.69 28.91
N ALA A 112 -18.17 9.15 30.04
CA ALA A 112 -18.24 9.90 31.29
C ALA A 112 -18.02 9.04 32.56
N GLY A 113 -17.87 7.71 32.46
CA GLY A 113 -17.84 6.83 33.65
C GLY A 113 -16.56 6.03 33.90
N LEU A 114 -15.50 6.17 33.11
CA LEU A 114 -14.25 5.40 33.28
C LEU A 114 -13.03 6.32 33.20
N ARG A 115 -13.08 7.38 34.00
CA ARG A 115 -11.89 8.08 34.49
C ARG A 115 -11.96 7.95 35.99
N ASP A 116 -11.48 6.84 36.52
CA ASP A 116 -10.86 6.80 37.84
C ASP A 116 -10.12 5.48 38.00
N ASN A 117 -8.89 5.61 38.46
CA ASN A 117 -7.96 4.56 38.89
C ASN A 117 -7.19 3.80 37.80
N ALA A 118 -6.09 4.42 37.35
CA ALA A 118 -4.91 3.68 36.90
C ALA A 118 -3.69 4.16 37.70
N VAL A 119 -3.40 3.46 38.80
CA VAL A 119 -2.12 3.59 39.51
C VAL A 119 -1.04 2.93 38.65
N ALA A 120 0.06 3.65 38.43
CA ALA A 120 1.19 3.20 37.64
C ALA A 120 1.97 2.10 38.39
N LEU A 121 1.94 0.87 37.87
CA LEU A 121 2.91 -0.17 38.23
C LEU A 121 4.05 -0.16 37.20
N ARG A 122 5.29 0.01 37.69
CA ARG A 122 6.50 -0.25 36.91
C ARG A 122 6.79 -1.75 36.96
N SER A 123 7.14 -2.33 35.82
CA SER A 123 7.62 -3.72 35.73
C SER A 123 8.89 -3.79 34.87
N PRO A 124 9.72 -4.82 35.10
CA PRO A 124 11.14 -4.83 34.74
C PRO A 124 11.40 -5.20 33.27
N GLU A 125 12.59 -4.89 32.78
CA GLU A 125 13.06 -5.23 31.43
C GLU A 125 13.09 -6.76 31.20
N PRO A 126 12.60 -7.26 30.05
CA PRO A 126 12.68 -8.67 29.70
C PRO A 126 14.06 -9.04 29.13
N LYS A 127 14.58 -10.18 29.61
CA LYS A 127 15.75 -10.87 29.05
C LYS A 127 15.33 -11.70 27.82
N PRO A 128 16.11 -11.71 26.73
CA PRO A 128 15.79 -12.51 25.56
C PRO A 128 16.07 -13.99 25.81
N LEU A 129 15.09 -14.84 25.52
CA LEU A 129 15.24 -16.30 25.46
C LEU A 129 15.32 -16.74 24.00
N ASP A 130 16.37 -17.52 23.75
CA ASP A 130 16.76 -18.08 22.46
C ASP A 130 15.98 -19.38 22.23
N SER A 131 14.97 -19.39 21.34
CA SER A 131 14.42 -20.64 20.80
C SER A 131 13.70 -20.41 19.47
N GLY A 132 14.31 -20.94 18.40
CA GLY A 132 13.86 -20.81 17.01
C GLY A 132 12.68 -21.72 16.65
N GLN A 133 11.50 -21.46 17.21
CA GLN A 133 10.25 -22.06 16.73
C GLN A 133 9.21 -20.96 16.53
N LEU A 134 9.20 -20.33 15.36
CA LEU A 134 8.24 -19.30 14.99
C LEU A 134 7.00 -19.93 14.36
N GLN A 135 5.83 -19.43 14.81
CA GLN A 135 4.47 -19.66 14.30
C GLN A 135 3.71 -20.91 14.73
N LEU A 136 2.98 -20.77 15.85
CA LEU A 136 1.71 -21.49 16.05
C LEU A 136 0.51 -20.55 16.26
N HIS A 137 0.74 -19.24 16.31
CA HIS A 137 -0.23 -18.32 16.92
C HIS A 137 -1.12 -17.55 15.93
N LEU A 138 -0.73 -17.44 14.66
CA LEU A 138 -1.61 -16.81 13.68
C LEU A 138 -2.78 -17.76 13.34
N PRO A 139 -4.03 -17.25 13.24
CA PRO A 139 -5.11 -18.04 12.71
C PRO A 139 -4.80 -18.36 11.24
N GLY A 140 -4.31 -19.59 11.00
CA GLY A 140 -3.95 -20.07 9.66
C GLY A 140 -5.11 -19.97 8.66
N ALA A 141 -4.85 -20.27 7.38
CA ALA A 141 -5.78 -20.07 6.27
C ALA A 141 -7.23 -20.60 6.50
N GLY A 142 -7.45 -21.57 7.40
CA GLY A 142 -8.76 -22.09 7.79
C GLY A 142 -9.36 -21.63 9.14
N ARG A 143 -8.62 -20.93 10.00
CA ARG A 143 -9.11 -20.51 11.34
C ARG A 143 -9.62 -19.06 11.31
N ALA A 144 -10.79 -18.81 11.90
CA ALA A 144 -11.36 -17.47 12.05
C ALA A 144 -11.04 -16.92 13.44
N PHE A 145 -10.54 -15.69 13.52
CA PHE A 145 -10.33 -15.01 14.80
C PHE A 145 -11.69 -14.60 15.39
N ASP A 146 -12.05 -15.19 16.53
CA ASP A 146 -13.21 -14.79 17.31
C ASP A 146 -12.77 -13.84 18.43
N ARG A 147 -13.19 -12.57 18.35
CA ARG A 147 -12.82 -11.54 19.34
C ARG A 147 -13.35 -11.87 20.74
N ALA A 148 -14.46 -12.59 20.87
CA ALA A 148 -15.01 -12.92 22.19
C ALA A 148 -14.21 -14.02 22.89
N ARG A 149 -13.56 -14.90 22.13
CA ARG A 149 -12.89 -16.10 22.64
C ARG A 149 -11.37 -15.99 22.63
N HIS A 150 -10.81 -15.22 21.71
CA HIS A 150 -9.37 -15.18 21.45
C HIS A 150 -8.74 -13.81 21.73
N ALA A 151 -9.53 -12.76 22.00
CA ALA A 151 -8.94 -11.46 22.27
C ALA A 151 -8.40 -11.40 23.70
N GLU A 152 -7.14 -11.00 23.83
CA GLU A 152 -6.47 -10.76 25.11
C GLU A 152 -6.19 -9.26 25.22
N PRO A 153 -7.20 -8.46 25.60
CA PRO A 153 -7.10 -7.01 25.57
C PRO A 153 -6.05 -6.46 26.54
N THR A 154 -5.67 -7.25 27.54
CA THR A 154 -4.70 -6.92 28.60
C THR A 154 -3.29 -7.44 28.32
N SER A 155 -3.04 -8.08 27.16
CA SER A 155 -1.69 -8.52 26.79
C SER A 155 -0.72 -7.32 26.79
N PRO A 156 0.44 -7.40 27.48
CA PRO A 156 1.44 -6.33 27.51
C PRO A 156 1.89 -5.88 26.12
N ALA A 157 2.04 -6.83 25.19
CA ALA A 157 2.40 -6.55 23.79
C ALA A 157 1.33 -5.69 23.10
N LEU A 158 0.04 -6.04 23.27
CA LEU A 158 -1.07 -5.29 22.69
C LEU A 158 -1.20 -3.88 23.29
N VAL A 159 -0.99 -3.74 24.60
CA VAL A 159 -1.00 -2.42 25.28
C VAL A 159 0.13 -1.54 24.73
N ARG A 160 1.33 -2.09 24.56
CA ARG A 160 2.47 -1.38 23.96
C ARG A 160 2.19 -0.99 22.51
N ALA A 161 1.65 -1.91 21.70
CA ALA A 161 1.29 -1.66 20.31
C ALA A 161 0.29 -0.51 20.16
N ARG A 162 -0.74 -0.47 21.02
CA ARG A 162 -1.73 0.63 21.04
C ARG A 162 -1.09 1.98 21.33
N ARG A 163 -0.15 2.03 22.28
CA ARG A 163 0.58 3.27 22.62
C ARG A 163 1.39 3.79 21.43
N ILE A 164 2.12 2.91 20.76
CA ILE A 164 2.90 3.25 19.55
C ILE A 164 1.99 3.70 18.41
N ALA A 165 0.90 2.97 18.17
CA ALA A 165 -0.09 3.32 17.15
C ALA A 165 -0.75 4.68 17.43
N GLN A 166 -1.00 5.02 18.69
CA GLN A 166 -1.51 6.32 19.09
C GLN A 166 -0.51 7.44 18.80
N ALA A 167 0.76 7.28 19.21
CA ALA A 167 1.80 8.28 18.97
C ALA A 167 2.03 8.51 17.46
N LEU A 168 2.08 7.44 16.66
CA LEU A 168 2.18 7.53 15.20
C LEU A 168 0.95 8.19 14.57
N GLY A 169 -0.24 7.91 15.14
CA GLY A 169 -1.50 8.48 14.69
C GLY A 169 -1.62 9.98 14.97
N GLU A 170 -1.18 10.43 16.15
CA GLU A 170 -1.13 11.84 16.54
C GLU A 170 -0.16 12.63 15.66
N GLY A 171 1.07 12.13 15.45
CA GLY A 171 2.06 12.81 14.60
C GLY A 171 1.72 12.84 13.10
N ARG A 172 0.84 11.94 12.61
CA ARG A 172 0.47 11.84 11.19
C ARG A 172 -0.98 12.18 10.89
N GLY A 173 -1.76 12.62 11.88
CA GLY A 173 -3.16 13.01 11.72
C GLY A 173 -4.07 11.87 11.24
N TRP A 174 -3.90 10.66 11.76
CA TRP A 174 -4.72 9.51 11.36
C TRP A 174 -6.19 9.70 11.77
N ASN A 175 -7.11 9.44 10.84
CA ASN A 175 -8.53 9.50 11.15
C ASN A 175 -8.96 8.35 12.09
N THR A 176 -10.05 8.56 12.84
CA THR A 176 -10.54 7.60 13.85
C THR A 176 -10.91 6.24 13.28
N LYS A 177 -11.36 6.20 12.02
CA LYS A 177 -11.68 4.95 11.32
C LYS A 177 -10.42 4.12 11.09
N LEU A 178 -9.35 4.75 10.64
CA LEU A 178 -8.06 4.10 10.43
C LEU A 178 -7.48 3.60 11.76
N ALA A 179 -7.57 4.42 12.82
CA ALA A 179 -7.13 3.99 14.15
C ALA A 179 -7.87 2.75 14.63
N ALA A 180 -9.19 2.66 14.38
CA ALA A 180 -9.99 1.49 14.74
C ALA A 180 -9.69 0.25 13.87
N GLU A 181 -9.43 0.43 12.57
CA GLU A 181 -8.99 -0.65 11.67
C GLU A 181 -7.63 -1.21 12.10
N LEU A 182 -6.70 -0.34 12.47
CA LEU A 182 -5.39 -0.70 12.99
C LEU A 182 -5.47 -1.41 14.34
N ASP A 183 -6.26 -0.90 15.30
CA ASP A 183 -6.49 -1.56 16.60
C ASP A 183 -7.04 -2.99 16.39
N ARG A 184 -7.99 -3.14 15.46
CA ARG A 184 -8.55 -4.46 15.15
C ARG A 184 -7.48 -5.43 14.63
N ALA A 185 -6.59 -4.97 13.75
CA ALA A 185 -5.50 -5.79 13.24
C ALA A 185 -4.49 -6.15 14.34
N LEU A 186 -4.12 -5.20 15.20
CA LEU A 186 -3.21 -5.43 16.32
C LEU A 186 -3.80 -6.44 17.32
N VAL A 187 -5.09 -6.34 17.64
CA VAL A 187 -5.78 -7.33 18.48
C VAL A 187 -5.71 -8.72 17.87
N ILE A 188 -5.90 -8.86 16.56
CA ILE A 188 -5.85 -10.16 15.86
C ILE A 188 -4.44 -10.77 15.91
N LEU A 189 -3.41 -9.95 15.75
CA LEU A 189 -2.02 -10.42 15.67
C LEU A 189 -1.39 -10.69 17.05
N LEU A 190 -1.70 -9.85 18.04
CA LEU A 190 -0.98 -9.84 19.32
C LEU A 190 -1.73 -10.55 20.46
N SER A 191 -3.02 -10.89 20.31
CA SER A 191 -3.75 -11.59 21.37
C SER A 191 -3.33 -13.05 21.42
N GLY A 192 -2.64 -13.49 22.48
CA GLY A 192 -2.04 -14.82 22.68
C GLY A 192 -0.60 -14.97 22.14
N HIS A 193 0.01 -13.87 21.71
CA HIS A 193 1.40 -13.84 21.24
C HIS A 193 2.37 -14.13 22.40
N GLY A 194 3.27 -15.10 22.22
CA GLY A 194 4.30 -15.43 23.20
C GLY A 194 5.35 -14.32 23.30
N ASP A 195 5.90 -14.11 24.50
CA ASP A 195 6.94 -13.12 24.70
C ASP A 195 8.18 -13.43 23.84
N GLY A 196 8.53 -12.50 22.94
CA GLY A 196 9.74 -12.58 22.11
C GLY A 196 9.59 -13.24 20.73
N GLU A 197 8.40 -13.74 20.38
CA GLU A 197 8.15 -14.24 19.02
C GLU A 197 8.19 -13.07 18.00
N GLN A 198 8.70 -13.33 16.80
CA GLN A 198 8.75 -12.34 15.72
C GLN A 198 7.79 -12.71 14.59
N PHE A 199 7.21 -11.71 13.95
CA PHE A 199 6.35 -11.85 12.77
C PHE A 199 7.18 -11.67 11.51
N HIS A 200 7.08 -12.60 10.54
CA HIS A 200 7.58 -12.30 9.19
C HIS A 200 6.59 -11.40 8.46
N TYR A 201 7.10 -10.49 7.63
CA TYR A 201 6.24 -9.60 6.85
C TYR A 201 5.30 -10.37 5.91
N SER A 202 5.78 -11.45 5.29
CA SER A 202 4.99 -12.32 4.41
C SER A 202 3.73 -12.86 5.10
N ASP A 203 3.84 -13.28 6.35
CA ASP A 203 2.74 -13.81 7.17
C ASP A 203 1.61 -12.79 7.38
N LEU A 204 1.99 -11.52 7.52
CA LEU A 204 1.04 -10.43 7.72
C LEU A 204 0.14 -10.26 6.49
N ILE A 205 0.62 -10.58 5.29
CA ILE A 205 -0.14 -10.41 4.04
C ILE A 205 -1.38 -11.30 4.08
N ASP A 206 -1.21 -12.58 4.36
CA ASP A 206 -2.29 -13.56 4.32
C ASP A 206 -3.35 -13.30 5.40
N VAL A 207 -2.91 -12.89 6.59
CA VAL A 207 -3.80 -12.61 7.72
C VAL A 207 -4.53 -11.28 7.52
N LEU A 208 -3.83 -10.20 7.20
CA LEU A 208 -4.41 -8.86 7.16
C LEU A 208 -5.24 -8.58 5.90
N HIS A 209 -4.94 -9.25 4.78
CA HIS A 209 -5.73 -9.12 3.55
C HIS A 209 -7.19 -9.56 3.77
N ARG A 210 -7.43 -10.58 4.60
CA ARG A 210 -8.79 -11.03 4.99
C ARG A 210 -9.62 -9.96 5.68
N TYR A 211 -8.96 -9.09 6.45
CA TYR A 211 -9.61 -8.05 7.24
C TYR A 211 -9.64 -6.69 6.55
N GLY A 212 -9.02 -6.56 5.38
CA GLY A 212 -9.02 -5.33 4.58
C GLY A 212 -8.26 -4.16 5.24
N VAL A 213 -7.26 -4.47 6.07
CA VAL A 213 -6.46 -3.48 6.81
C VAL A 213 -5.12 -3.24 6.10
N SER A 214 -4.58 -2.03 6.24
CA SER A 214 -3.27 -1.68 5.67
C SER A 214 -2.13 -2.45 6.35
N ILE A 215 -1.53 -3.39 5.62
CA ILE A 215 -0.37 -4.18 6.06
C ILE A 215 0.80 -3.27 6.45
N ASN A 216 1.07 -2.22 5.65
CA ASN A 216 2.20 -1.32 5.88
C ASN A 216 2.12 -0.60 7.23
N ARG A 217 0.94 -0.19 7.67
CA ARG A 217 0.76 0.53 8.94
C ARG A 217 0.88 -0.40 10.14
N VAL A 218 0.40 -1.64 9.99
CA VAL A 218 0.57 -2.68 11.02
C VAL A 218 2.04 -3.08 11.14
N ALA A 219 2.71 -3.31 10.01
CA ALA A 219 4.13 -3.60 9.96
C ALA A 219 4.96 -2.47 10.58
N GLU A 220 4.60 -1.21 10.35
CA GLU A 220 5.28 -0.06 10.97
C GLU A 220 5.20 -0.10 12.50
N VAL A 221 4.01 -0.36 13.07
CA VAL A 221 3.86 -0.51 14.53
C VAL A 221 4.66 -1.71 15.07
N LEU A 222 4.66 -2.85 14.37
CA LEU A 222 5.40 -4.04 14.78
C LEU A 222 6.92 -3.87 14.66
N ALA A 223 7.38 -3.11 13.66
CA ALA A 223 8.79 -2.75 13.49
C ALA A 223 9.29 -1.86 14.63
N GLU A 224 8.53 -0.83 15.01
CA GLU A 224 8.83 0.01 16.19
C GLU A 224 8.81 -0.79 17.50
N MET A 225 8.04 -1.89 17.54
CA MET A 225 8.06 -2.81 18.67
C MET A 225 9.27 -3.75 18.69
N GLY A 226 10.01 -3.89 17.59
CA GLY A 226 11.06 -4.90 17.42
C GLY A 226 10.53 -6.33 17.22
N LEU A 227 9.25 -6.47 16.85
CA LEU A 227 8.58 -7.77 16.65
C LEU A 227 8.40 -8.12 15.16
N LEU A 228 8.93 -7.31 14.24
CA LEU A 228 8.84 -7.56 12.79
C LEU A 228 10.18 -8.01 12.22
N LEU A 229 10.20 -9.19 11.61
CA LEU A 229 11.22 -9.61 10.66
C LEU A 229 10.75 -9.25 9.25
N ASP A 230 11.44 -8.30 8.62
CA ASP A 230 11.17 -7.96 7.23
C ASP A 230 11.83 -8.99 6.30
N ASP A 231 11.12 -10.08 6.03
CA ASP A 231 11.54 -11.18 5.15
C ASP A 231 11.24 -10.91 3.67
N ARG A 232 10.74 -9.71 3.33
CA ARG A 232 10.52 -9.36 1.94
C ARG A 232 11.85 -9.41 1.20
N VAL A 233 11.93 -10.27 0.17
CA VAL A 233 12.94 -10.07 -0.88
C VAL A 233 12.70 -8.65 -1.39
N PRO A 234 13.68 -7.73 -1.27
CA PRO A 234 13.46 -6.36 -1.65
C PRO A 234 12.95 -6.34 -3.09
N ALA A 235 11.84 -5.64 -3.36
CA ALA A 235 11.25 -5.56 -4.71
C ALA A 235 12.22 -5.01 -5.77
N PHE A 236 13.41 -4.60 -5.37
CA PHE A 236 14.53 -4.30 -6.22
C PHE A 236 15.24 -5.56 -6.73
N ASP A 237 15.56 -6.52 -5.87
CA ASP A 237 16.37 -7.68 -6.23
C ASP A 237 15.59 -8.61 -7.16
N THR A 238 14.34 -8.93 -6.82
CA THR A 238 13.45 -9.69 -7.73
C THR A 238 13.28 -8.98 -9.08
N TRP A 239 13.11 -7.66 -9.06
CA TRP A 239 12.97 -6.88 -10.30
C TRP A 239 14.28 -6.83 -11.10
N LEU A 240 15.43 -6.80 -10.43
CA LEU A 240 16.73 -6.80 -11.07
C LEU A 240 16.96 -8.16 -11.73
N GLU A 241 16.79 -9.27 -11.01
CA GLU A 241 16.93 -10.62 -11.57
C GLU A 241 15.98 -10.87 -12.75
N ASP A 242 14.73 -10.42 -12.68
CA ASP A 242 13.79 -10.45 -13.82
C ASP A 242 14.35 -9.72 -15.05
N LYS A 243 15.05 -8.59 -14.86
CA LYS A 243 15.67 -7.85 -15.96
C LYS A 243 16.95 -8.53 -16.47
N LEU A 244 17.65 -9.27 -15.63
CA LEU A 244 18.89 -9.96 -16.00
C LEU A 244 18.65 -11.29 -16.70
N THR A 245 17.46 -11.88 -16.55
CA THR A 245 17.12 -13.22 -17.08
C THR A 245 17.29 -13.33 -18.60
N ASP A 246 17.02 -12.25 -19.34
CA ASP A 246 17.12 -12.23 -20.82
C ASP A 246 18.50 -11.80 -21.33
N LEU A 247 19.50 -11.66 -20.46
CA LEU A 247 20.84 -11.18 -20.83
C LEU A 247 21.85 -12.34 -20.83
N ALA A 248 22.90 -12.21 -21.64
CA ALA A 248 24.01 -13.16 -21.62
C ALA A 248 24.64 -13.20 -20.21
N PRO A 249 25.06 -14.38 -19.69
CA PRO A 249 25.50 -14.51 -18.30
C PRO A 249 26.61 -13.54 -17.87
N GLY A 250 27.56 -13.27 -18.77
CA GLY A 250 28.65 -12.32 -18.53
C GLY A 250 28.15 -10.89 -18.41
N ILE A 251 27.29 -10.46 -19.34
CA ILE A 251 26.63 -9.15 -19.32
C ILE A 251 25.75 -9.01 -18.07
N ALA A 252 24.99 -10.05 -17.72
CA ALA A 252 24.13 -10.07 -16.55
C ALA A 252 24.92 -9.87 -15.25
N ALA A 253 26.08 -10.53 -15.11
CA ALA A 253 26.94 -10.40 -13.94
C ALA A 253 27.47 -8.96 -13.77
N ASP A 254 27.93 -8.33 -14.85
CA ASP A 254 28.40 -6.95 -14.84
C ASP A 254 27.28 -5.97 -14.45
N VAL A 255 26.09 -6.13 -15.03
CA VAL A 255 24.93 -5.28 -14.75
C VAL A 255 24.45 -5.45 -13.31
N ARG A 256 24.49 -6.69 -12.77
CA ARG A 256 24.15 -6.97 -11.37
C ARG A 256 25.07 -6.23 -10.41
N GLY A 257 26.38 -6.39 -10.58
CA GLY A 257 27.38 -5.71 -9.74
C GLY A 257 27.26 -4.19 -9.81
N TRP A 258 27.03 -3.66 -11.01
CA TRP A 258 26.79 -2.23 -11.20
C TRP A 258 25.53 -1.73 -10.49
N ALA A 259 24.40 -2.43 -10.65
CA ALA A 259 23.13 -2.04 -10.05
C ALA A 259 23.16 -2.12 -8.52
N GLN A 260 23.83 -3.12 -7.96
CA GLN A 260 24.04 -3.25 -6.51
C GLN A 260 24.91 -2.12 -5.96
N VAL A 261 26.03 -1.79 -6.60
CA VAL A 261 26.88 -0.66 -6.17
C VAL A 261 26.16 0.68 -6.30
N LEU A 262 25.34 0.88 -7.33
CA LEU A 262 24.51 2.08 -7.41
C LEU A 262 23.48 2.15 -6.28
N ARG A 263 22.88 1.02 -5.90
CA ARG A 263 21.84 0.98 -4.87
C ARG A 263 22.38 1.15 -3.46
N HIS A 264 23.47 0.44 -3.13
CA HIS A 264 24.02 0.38 -1.77
C HIS A 264 25.20 1.33 -1.56
N GLY A 265 25.67 1.99 -2.62
CA GLY A 265 26.89 2.76 -2.59
C GLY A 265 28.12 1.87 -2.68
N GLY A 266 29.28 2.51 -2.70
CA GLY A 266 30.58 1.85 -2.64
C GLY A 266 31.55 2.69 -1.82
N PRO A 267 32.83 2.27 -1.70
CA PRO A 267 33.79 2.89 -0.79
C PRO A 267 34.00 4.40 -0.99
N ARG A 268 33.69 4.94 -2.18
CA ARG A 268 33.82 6.36 -2.53
C ARG A 268 32.55 6.92 -3.18
N SER A 269 31.39 6.29 -2.98
CA SER A 269 30.16 6.65 -3.70
C SER A 269 28.95 6.42 -2.82
N GLN A 270 28.16 7.48 -2.62
CA GLN A 270 26.94 7.40 -1.83
C GLN A 270 25.86 6.53 -2.53
N PRO A 271 25.01 5.83 -1.76
CA PRO A 271 23.86 5.11 -2.28
C PRO A 271 22.97 6.02 -3.13
N ARG A 272 22.47 5.52 -4.26
CA ARG A 272 21.46 6.22 -5.06
C ARG A 272 20.06 5.76 -4.69
N ASN A 273 19.11 6.68 -4.83
CA ASN A 273 17.69 6.36 -4.74
C ASN A 273 17.34 5.21 -5.69
N ILE A 274 16.61 4.21 -5.20
CA ILE A 274 16.17 3.01 -5.94
C ILE A 274 15.52 3.34 -7.29
N ASN A 275 14.74 4.42 -7.39
CA ASN A 275 14.09 4.81 -8.63
C ASN A 275 15.09 5.30 -9.68
N THR A 276 16.19 5.92 -9.26
CA THR A 276 17.29 6.30 -10.14
C THR A 276 17.98 5.06 -10.71
N VAL A 277 18.25 4.05 -9.87
CA VAL A 277 18.86 2.79 -10.31
C VAL A 277 17.94 2.06 -11.29
N ARG A 278 16.64 1.95 -10.96
CA ARG A 278 15.63 1.38 -11.86
C ARG A 278 15.59 2.09 -13.21
N ARG A 279 15.63 3.43 -13.20
CA ARG A 279 15.64 4.24 -14.42
C ARG A 279 16.90 3.99 -15.28
N TYR A 280 18.05 3.81 -14.65
CA TYR A 280 19.32 3.54 -15.36
C TYR A 280 19.30 2.17 -16.03
N VAL A 281 18.99 1.12 -15.28
CA VAL A 281 18.90 -0.25 -15.82
C VAL A 281 17.83 -0.31 -16.92
N ARG A 282 16.64 0.26 -16.73
CA ARG A 282 15.59 0.29 -17.77
C ARG A 282 16.03 1.00 -19.05
N ALA A 283 16.88 2.01 -18.94
CA ALA A 283 17.37 2.74 -20.11
C ALA A 283 18.43 1.93 -20.88
N ALA A 284 19.30 1.20 -20.17
CA ALA A 284 20.33 0.36 -20.79
C ALA A 284 19.79 -0.99 -21.28
N HIS A 285 18.74 -1.53 -20.64
CA HIS A 285 18.25 -2.90 -20.85
C HIS A 285 17.97 -3.28 -22.32
N PRO A 286 17.29 -2.47 -23.15
CA PRO A 286 17.05 -2.84 -24.55
C PRO A 286 18.35 -3.03 -25.34
N VAL A 287 19.34 -2.15 -25.11
CA VAL A 287 20.67 -2.23 -25.74
C VAL A 287 21.42 -3.47 -25.27
N LEU A 288 21.38 -3.75 -23.96
CA LEU A 288 22.05 -4.91 -23.39
C LEU A 288 21.44 -6.23 -23.88
N ARG A 289 20.12 -6.27 -24.07
CA ARG A 289 19.43 -7.43 -24.64
C ARG A 289 19.83 -7.66 -26.09
N GLU A 290 19.89 -6.60 -26.90
CA GLU A 290 20.37 -6.68 -28.29
C GLU A 290 21.83 -7.17 -28.33
N TRP A 291 22.69 -6.62 -27.47
CA TRP A 291 24.09 -7.05 -27.42
C TRP A 291 24.25 -8.49 -26.93
N SER A 292 23.36 -8.97 -26.07
CA SER A 292 23.36 -10.36 -25.60
C SER A 292 23.05 -11.37 -26.71
N THR A 293 22.55 -10.94 -27.88
CA THR A 293 22.42 -11.83 -29.05
C THR A 293 23.71 -11.91 -29.86
N ARG A 294 24.70 -11.06 -29.59
CA ARG A 294 25.96 -10.95 -30.34
C ARG A 294 27.20 -11.25 -29.50
N TYR A 295 27.13 -11.02 -28.19
CA TYR A 295 28.26 -11.06 -27.25
C TYR A 295 27.88 -11.78 -25.96
N ASP A 296 28.82 -12.54 -25.41
CA ASP A 296 28.67 -13.19 -24.10
C ASP A 296 29.05 -12.25 -22.95
N HIS A 297 29.97 -11.32 -23.20
CA HIS A 297 30.52 -10.40 -22.21
C HIS A 297 30.56 -8.93 -22.71
N LEU A 298 30.42 -7.97 -21.78
CA LEU A 298 30.50 -6.53 -22.11
C LEU A 298 31.89 -6.08 -22.60
N ARG A 299 32.94 -6.87 -22.38
CA ARG A 299 34.29 -6.55 -22.88
C ARG A 299 34.41 -6.63 -24.40
N GLU A 300 33.47 -7.30 -25.05
CA GLU A 300 33.42 -7.43 -26.52
C GLU A 300 32.74 -6.21 -27.17
N ALA A 301 31.99 -5.43 -26.40
CA ALA A 301 31.32 -4.24 -26.90
C ALA A 301 32.34 -3.15 -27.25
N THR A 302 32.21 -2.59 -28.45
CA THR A 302 33.15 -1.62 -29.00
C THR A 302 32.63 -0.19 -28.88
N THR A 303 33.51 0.79 -29.11
CA THR A 303 33.11 2.20 -29.28
C THR A 303 32.12 2.37 -30.45
N GLY A 304 32.25 1.53 -31.50
CA GLY A 304 31.33 1.51 -32.64
C GLY A 304 29.90 1.15 -32.24
N ASP A 305 29.74 0.15 -31.37
CA ASP A 305 28.43 -0.24 -30.85
C ASP A 305 27.78 0.89 -30.04
N ILE A 306 28.54 1.60 -29.21
CA ILE A 306 28.03 2.75 -28.46
C ILE A 306 27.62 3.89 -29.42
N ASN A 307 28.39 4.14 -30.48
CA ASN A 307 28.06 5.14 -31.47
C ASN A 307 26.77 4.78 -32.23
N ALA A 308 26.58 3.51 -32.62
CA ALA A 308 25.35 3.05 -33.24
C ALA A 308 24.12 3.32 -32.36
N VAL A 309 24.22 3.06 -31.04
CA VAL A 309 23.17 3.40 -30.07
C VAL A 309 22.95 4.92 -29.99
N ALA A 310 24.04 5.69 -30.01
CA ALA A 310 23.99 7.14 -29.97
C ALA A 310 23.31 7.74 -31.22
N ASP A 311 23.48 7.10 -32.37
CA ASP A 311 22.93 7.51 -33.66
C ASP A 311 21.49 7.05 -33.87
N ALA A 312 21.07 5.95 -33.22
CA ALA A 312 19.69 5.46 -33.27
C ALA A 312 18.73 6.25 -32.34
N LEU A 313 19.24 6.82 -31.24
CA LEU A 313 18.39 7.48 -30.23
C LEU A 313 18.42 9.01 -30.34
N ARG A 314 17.34 9.68 -29.89
CA ARG A 314 17.23 11.15 -29.84
C ARG A 314 16.75 11.66 -28.47
N GLY A 315 16.99 12.94 -28.19
CA GLY A 315 16.46 13.68 -27.04
C GLY A 315 16.75 13.07 -25.67
N HIS A 316 15.74 13.07 -24.79
CA HIS A 316 15.87 12.57 -23.42
C HIS A 316 16.25 11.08 -23.34
N LEU A 317 15.71 10.26 -24.25
CA LEU A 317 15.99 8.83 -24.29
C LEU A 317 17.48 8.58 -24.57
N ARG A 318 18.04 9.22 -25.62
CA ARG A 318 19.48 9.17 -25.94
C ARG A 318 20.35 9.53 -24.74
N ARG A 319 20.11 10.69 -24.14
CA ARG A 319 20.91 11.18 -22.98
C ARG A 319 20.86 10.19 -21.82
N ARG A 320 19.67 9.68 -21.51
CA ARG A 320 19.47 8.75 -20.39
C ARG A 320 20.14 7.41 -20.66
N THR A 321 19.98 6.86 -21.86
CA THR A 321 20.58 5.58 -22.26
C THR A 321 22.11 5.67 -22.28
N LEU A 322 22.68 6.69 -22.95
CA LEU A 322 24.14 6.88 -23.00
C LEU A 322 24.73 7.20 -21.61
N GLY A 323 24.00 7.96 -20.78
CA GLY A 323 24.40 8.21 -19.39
C GLY A 323 24.42 6.93 -18.54
N ALA A 324 23.45 6.05 -18.72
CA ALA A 324 23.40 4.75 -18.05
C ALA A 324 24.54 3.82 -18.54
N LEU A 325 24.72 3.70 -19.86
CA LEU A 325 25.79 2.89 -20.46
C LEU A 325 27.18 3.36 -20.03
N ARG A 326 27.45 4.68 -20.05
CA ARG A 326 28.72 5.23 -19.55
C ARG A 326 28.92 4.95 -18.05
N SER A 327 27.85 5.00 -17.25
CA SER A 327 27.94 4.66 -15.84
C SER A 327 28.28 3.18 -15.64
N LEU A 328 27.72 2.29 -16.46
CA LEU A 328 27.97 0.85 -16.43
C LEU A 328 29.39 0.52 -16.87
N THR A 329 29.82 0.98 -18.06
CA THR A 329 31.16 0.69 -18.59
C THR A 329 32.26 1.26 -17.69
N ARG A 330 32.05 2.44 -17.08
CA ARG A 330 32.98 2.98 -16.08
C ARG A 330 33.05 2.11 -14.82
N HIS A 331 31.93 1.53 -14.38
CA HIS A 331 31.92 0.59 -13.26
C HIS A 331 32.69 -0.69 -13.62
N CYS A 332 32.41 -1.29 -14.78
CA CYS A 332 33.10 -2.46 -15.27
C CYS A 332 34.62 -2.22 -15.40
N LYS A 333 35.03 -1.06 -15.93
CA LYS A 333 36.45 -0.68 -16.03
C LYS A 333 37.10 -0.55 -14.65
N LYS A 334 36.40 0.06 -13.70
CA LYS A 334 36.90 0.21 -12.32
C LYS A 334 37.09 -1.13 -11.62
N ASN A 335 36.25 -2.11 -11.91
CA ASN A 335 36.29 -3.45 -11.32
C ASN A 335 37.12 -4.45 -12.15
N GLY A 336 37.73 -4.01 -13.25
CA GLY A 336 38.59 -4.85 -14.10
C GLY A 336 37.85 -5.86 -14.98
N THR A 337 36.52 -5.77 -15.13
CA THR A 337 35.77 -6.70 -15.97
C THR A 337 35.85 -6.35 -17.47
N ILE A 338 36.11 -5.08 -17.78
CA ILE A 338 36.50 -4.61 -19.11
C ILE A 338 37.84 -3.86 -19.04
N PHE A 339 38.63 -3.95 -20.12
CA PHE A 339 39.95 -3.30 -20.20
C PHE A 339 39.85 -1.84 -20.66
N ALA A 340 39.05 -1.58 -21.69
CA ALA A 340 38.80 -0.24 -22.24
C ALA A 340 37.33 0.15 -22.01
N ASP A 341 37.07 1.44 -21.78
CA ASP A 341 35.71 1.96 -21.64
C ASP A 341 35.20 2.43 -23.01
N PRO A 342 34.30 1.68 -23.69
CA PRO A 342 33.81 2.02 -25.03
C PRO A 342 32.95 3.29 -25.04
N ALA A 343 32.41 3.71 -23.89
CA ALA A 343 31.57 4.90 -23.77
C ALA A 343 32.34 6.16 -23.32
N ALA A 344 33.67 6.06 -23.14
CA ALA A 344 34.49 7.14 -22.58
C ALA A 344 34.43 8.43 -23.40
N ARG A 345 34.49 8.33 -24.74
CA ARG A 345 34.58 9.47 -25.67
C ARG A 345 33.24 9.87 -26.30
N VAL A 346 32.17 9.14 -26.03
CA VAL A 346 30.87 9.33 -26.71
C VAL A 346 30.15 10.56 -26.15
N ARG A 347 29.77 11.54 -26.97
CA ARG A 347 29.05 12.73 -26.52
C ARG A 347 27.60 12.40 -26.18
N ILE A 348 27.23 12.50 -24.91
CA ILE A 348 25.86 12.24 -24.41
C ILE A 348 24.82 13.25 -24.94
N GLY A 349 25.26 14.45 -25.35
CA GLY A 349 24.42 15.54 -25.83
C GLY A 349 24.04 16.54 -24.74
N HIS A 350 23.70 17.77 -25.14
CA HIS A 350 23.26 18.82 -24.22
C HIS A 350 21.83 18.54 -23.74
N ARG A 351 21.46 19.06 -22.56
CA ARG A 351 20.06 19.08 -22.13
C ARG A 351 19.45 20.32 -22.77
N ASP A 352 18.52 20.14 -23.71
CA ASP A 352 17.64 21.25 -24.09
C ASP A 352 16.96 21.70 -22.80
N GLU A 353 17.27 22.91 -22.36
CA GLU A 353 16.75 23.45 -21.13
C GLU A 353 15.25 23.64 -21.34
N PRO A 354 14.39 22.90 -20.60
CA PRO A 354 12.97 23.02 -20.83
C PRO A 354 12.57 24.45 -20.48
N ILE A 355 12.00 25.17 -21.44
CA ILE A 355 11.43 26.48 -21.21
C ILE A 355 10.28 26.26 -20.22
N ILE A 356 10.43 26.81 -19.02
CA ILE A 356 9.36 26.78 -18.01
C ILE A 356 8.33 27.82 -18.45
N LEU A 357 7.20 27.33 -18.95
CA LEU A 357 6.07 28.20 -19.30
C LEU A 357 5.24 28.47 -18.04
N PRO A 358 4.97 29.75 -17.71
CA PRO A 358 4.08 30.08 -16.61
C PRO A 358 2.67 29.57 -16.91
N LEU A 359 1.93 29.24 -15.84
CA LEU A 359 0.51 28.89 -15.96
C LEU A 359 -0.29 30.13 -16.34
N ASP A 360 -1.25 29.96 -17.25
CA ASP A 360 -2.22 30.99 -17.60
C ASP A 360 -3.19 31.24 -16.42
N PRO A 361 -3.72 32.46 -16.22
CA PRO A 361 -4.67 32.76 -15.14
C PRO A 361 -5.86 31.79 -15.07
N ASN A 362 -6.37 31.31 -16.21
CA ASN A 362 -7.47 30.35 -16.23
C ASN A 362 -7.04 28.98 -15.67
N GLN A 363 -5.81 28.55 -15.96
CA GLN A 363 -5.28 27.29 -15.42
C GLN A 363 -5.08 27.36 -13.90
N ILE A 364 -4.71 28.54 -13.37
CA ILE A 364 -4.62 28.78 -11.92
C ILE A 364 -6.02 28.74 -11.29
N HIS A 365 -7.01 29.35 -11.95
CA HIS A 365 -8.40 29.31 -11.50
C HIS A 365 -8.93 27.87 -11.45
N ASP A 366 -8.75 27.11 -12.53
CA ASP A 366 -9.19 25.72 -12.64
C ASP A 366 -8.54 24.83 -11.57
N ALA A 367 -7.23 24.97 -11.35
CA ALA A 367 -6.52 24.25 -10.29
C ALA A 367 -7.07 24.57 -8.90
N THR A 368 -7.44 25.83 -8.67
CA THR A 368 -8.05 26.28 -7.40
C THR A 368 -9.45 25.71 -7.21
N GLN A 369 -10.28 25.67 -8.26
CA GLN A 369 -11.61 25.07 -8.20
C GLN A 369 -11.56 23.55 -8.01
N ALA A 370 -10.59 22.88 -8.64
CA ALA A 370 -10.38 21.43 -8.48
C ALA A 370 -9.97 21.04 -7.06
N ALA A 371 -9.36 21.95 -6.28
CA ALA A 371 -8.96 21.74 -4.89
C ALA A 371 -10.16 21.82 -3.92
N THR A 372 -11.04 20.82 -3.98
CA THR A 372 -12.28 20.76 -3.17
C THR A 372 -12.07 20.31 -1.72
N THR A 373 -10.91 19.73 -1.39
CA THR A 373 -10.61 19.23 -0.04
C THR A 373 -9.61 20.15 0.67
N PRO A 374 -9.67 20.28 2.01
CA PRO A 374 -8.70 21.07 2.78
C PRO A 374 -7.24 20.66 2.52
N ALA A 375 -6.98 19.35 2.42
CA ALA A 375 -5.66 18.83 2.11
C ALA A 375 -5.17 19.26 0.71
N ALA A 376 -6.05 19.22 -0.30
CA ALA A 376 -5.71 19.68 -1.64
C ALA A 376 -5.44 21.19 -1.70
N ARG A 377 -6.21 22.00 -0.95
CA ARG A 377 -6.00 23.46 -0.87
C ARG A 377 -4.67 23.82 -0.22
N ILE A 378 -4.30 23.15 0.87
CA ILE A 378 -2.99 23.34 1.52
C ILE A 378 -1.87 22.93 0.57
N ALA A 379 -1.98 21.76 -0.09
CA ALA A 379 -0.99 21.32 -1.06
C ALA A 379 -0.83 22.31 -2.23
N LEU A 380 -1.93 22.86 -2.73
CA LEU A 380 -1.91 23.88 -3.78
C LEU A 380 -1.23 25.16 -3.30
N ALA A 381 -1.55 25.65 -2.09
CA ALA A 381 -0.91 26.84 -1.52
C ALA A 381 0.60 26.63 -1.31
N LEU A 382 1.02 25.50 -0.76
CA LEU A 382 2.44 25.15 -0.61
C LEU A 382 3.16 25.10 -1.96
N ALA A 383 2.54 24.54 -2.99
CA ALA A 383 3.12 24.49 -4.32
C ALA A 383 3.18 25.87 -5.00
N ALA A 384 2.09 26.64 -4.95
CA ALA A 384 1.94 27.89 -5.70
C ALA A 384 2.63 29.08 -5.03
N VAL A 385 2.57 29.19 -3.70
CA VAL A 385 3.12 30.33 -2.93
C VAL A 385 4.56 30.06 -2.51
N HIS A 386 4.84 28.85 -2.02
CA HIS A 386 6.15 28.50 -1.46
C HIS A 386 7.05 27.70 -2.43
N ALA A 387 6.59 27.45 -3.66
CA ALA A 387 7.28 26.63 -4.65
C ALA A 387 7.69 25.24 -4.10
N ALA A 388 6.94 24.72 -3.12
CA ALA A 388 7.26 23.48 -2.45
C ALA A 388 7.15 22.31 -3.44
N ARG A 389 8.19 21.48 -3.50
CA ARG A 389 8.19 20.31 -4.39
C ARG A 389 7.19 19.26 -3.89
N PRO A 390 6.59 18.44 -4.77
CA PRO A 390 5.64 17.42 -4.36
C PRO A 390 6.15 16.45 -3.30
N GLU A 391 7.45 16.16 -3.27
CA GLU A 391 8.06 15.34 -2.21
C GLU A 391 8.05 16.06 -0.86
N ALA A 392 8.50 17.32 -0.81
CA ALA A 392 8.48 18.13 0.41
C ALA A 392 7.06 18.29 0.97
N ILE A 393 6.06 18.56 0.12
CA ILE A 393 4.64 18.65 0.54
C ILE A 393 4.16 17.35 1.18
N ARG A 394 4.60 16.19 0.67
CA ARG A 394 4.16 14.88 1.17
C ARG A 394 4.87 14.44 2.45
N THR A 395 6.02 15.03 2.76
CA THR A 395 6.84 14.65 3.92
C THR A 395 6.81 15.68 5.04
N LEU A 396 6.19 16.84 4.82
CA LEU A 396 6.03 17.90 5.81
C LEU A 396 5.26 17.38 7.04
N ARG A 397 5.82 17.62 8.23
CA ARG A 397 5.23 17.31 9.53
C ARG A 397 4.69 18.59 10.18
N LEU A 398 3.83 18.43 11.18
CA LEU A 398 3.30 19.57 11.94
C LEU A 398 4.43 20.32 12.68
N ASP A 399 5.41 19.59 13.19
CA ASP A 399 6.56 20.17 13.91
C ASP A 399 7.55 20.90 12.97
N ASP A 400 7.40 20.76 11.65
CA ASP A 400 8.22 21.49 10.67
C ASP A 400 7.69 22.91 10.43
N VAL A 401 6.53 23.27 10.98
CA VAL A 401 5.86 24.56 10.78
C VAL A 401 5.91 25.37 12.07
N ASP A 402 6.65 26.47 12.05
CA ASP A 402 6.61 27.51 13.06
C ASP A 402 5.61 28.59 12.59
N LEU A 403 4.49 28.74 13.31
CA LEU A 403 3.33 29.54 12.90
C LEU A 403 3.33 30.96 13.47
#